data_AF-A0A9D5A2R2-F1
#
_entry.id   AF-A0A9D5A2R2-F1
#
_cell.length_a   1.000
_cell.length_b   1.000
_cell.length_c   1.000
_cell.angle_alpha   90.00
_cell.angle_beta   90.00
_cell.angle_gamma   90.00
#
_symmetry.space_group_name_H-M   'P 1'
#
loop_
_entity.id
_entity.type
_entity.pdbx_description
1 polymer ?
#
loop_
_entity_poly.entity_id
_entity_poly.type
_entity_poly.pdbx_seq_one_letter_code
_entity_poly.pdbx_strand_id
1 'polypeptide(L)'
;MVDSLVLSIASESFFPPLDYLDMLPSKDIYPTDVHGETWRFKRAYKGMPKRHLLTTRWSGFVTDKLLVSGDSLVFVRDEHNDLHVGIRRLTSSFGELRISDKVMGFGKVRDEDVIEAVKLGVNMKPFDVVYYPRVGSPEFSMKPSLISTTLQIRWCCGMMFKMTIETEDSSRIS
;
A
#
# COMPACT_ATOMS: atom_id res chain seq x y z
N MET A 1 20.66 5.26 13.20
CA MET A 1 19.97 5.36 11.88
C MET A 1 20.24 4.05 11.16
N VAL A 2 19.23 3.41 10.56
CA VAL A 2 19.44 2.13 9.87
C VAL A 2 20.07 2.44 8.52
N ASP A 3 21.29 1.96 8.27
CA ASP A 3 22.02 2.24 7.02
C ASP A 3 21.59 1.35 5.85
N SER A 4 20.69 0.40 6.10
CA SER A 4 20.20 -0.52 5.09
C SER A 4 18.82 -1.09 5.42
N LEU A 5 18.10 -1.47 4.37
CA LEU A 5 16.87 -2.27 4.43
C LEU A 5 17.17 -3.69 3.95
N VAL A 6 16.74 -4.70 4.70
CA VAL A 6 16.80 -6.11 4.28
C VAL A 6 15.61 -6.40 3.38
N LEU A 7 15.87 -6.89 2.17
CA LEU A 7 14.82 -7.30 1.24
C LEU A 7 14.35 -8.73 1.56
N SER A 8 13.07 -9.00 1.32
CA SER A 8 12.51 -10.35 1.46
C SER A 8 13.09 -11.31 0.41
N ILE A 9 12.90 -12.61 0.66
CA ILE A 9 13.43 -13.72 -0.17
C ILE A 9 12.84 -13.69 -1.60
N ALA A 10 11.69 -13.04 -1.79
CA ALA A 10 11.06 -12.82 -3.11
C ALA A 10 11.81 -11.80 -3.99
N SER A 11 12.90 -11.19 -3.50
CA SER A 11 13.65 -10.15 -4.22
C SER A 11 14.48 -10.65 -5.41
N GLU A 12 14.79 -11.95 -5.50
CA GLU A 12 15.62 -12.50 -6.59
C GLU A 12 14.91 -12.55 -7.94
N SER A 13 13.62 -12.87 -7.97
CA SER A 13 12.81 -12.86 -9.20
C SER A 13 12.34 -11.46 -9.59
N PHE A 14 12.34 -10.52 -8.63
CA PHE A 14 11.68 -9.23 -8.80
C PHE A 14 12.65 -8.12 -9.23
N PHE A 15 13.85 -8.05 -8.67
CA PHE A 15 14.84 -7.04 -9.05
C PHE A 15 15.76 -7.55 -10.16
N PRO A 16 16.38 -6.66 -10.97
CA PRO A 16 17.32 -7.10 -12.00
C PRO A 16 18.40 -8.02 -11.41
N PRO A 17 18.83 -9.06 -12.15
CA PRO A 17 19.80 -10.02 -11.64
C PRO A 17 21.10 -9.33 -11.28
N LEU A 18 21.71 -9.81 -10.19
CA LEU A 18 23.06 -9.45 -9.78
C LEU A 18 24.06 -10.38 -10.44
N ASP A 19 25.24 -9.86 -10.78
CA ASP A 19 26.36 -10.71 -11.14
C ASP A 19 27.01 -11.27 -9.87
N TYR A 20 26.81 -12.55 -9.61
CA TYR A 20 27.32 -13.22 -8.41
C TYR A 20 28.78 -13.64 -8.52
N LEU A 21 29.40 -13.50 -9.69
CA LEU A 21 30.83 -13.76 -9.88
C LEU A 21 31.70 -12.63 -9.32
N ASP A 22 31.11 -11.45 -9.13
CA ASP A 22 31.77 -10.32 -8.50
C ASP A 22 32.09 -10.60 -7.03
N MET A 23 33.23 -10.09 -6.55
CA MET A 23 33.56 -10.13 -5.12
C MET A 23 32.52 -9.42 -4.24
N LEU A 24 31.80 -8.44 -4.80
CA LEU A 24 30.73 -7.73 -4.11
C LEU A 24 29.54 -7.46 -5.05
N PRO A 25 28.65 -8.46 -5.24
CA PRO A 25 27.51 -8.37 -6.16
C PRO A 25 26.59 -7.20 -5.78
N SER A 26 26.51 -6.19 -6.64
CA SER A 26 25.67 -5.02 -6.41
C SER A 26 25.18 -4.40 -7.71
N LYS A 27 24.03 -3.73 -7.64
CA LYS A 27 23.41 -3.07 -8.80
C LYS A 27 22.56 -1.90 -8.34
N ASP A 28 22.61 -0.82 -9.10
CA ASP A 28 21.77 0.33 -8.87
C ASP A 28 20.37 0.07 -9.44
N ILE A 29 19.35 0.50 -8.69
CA ILE A 29 17.94 0.45 -9.08
C ILE A 29 17.33 1.85 -8.93
N TYR A 30 16.30 2.10 -9.73
CA TYR A 30 15.69 3.43 -9.87
C TYR A 30 14.17 3.34 -9.79
N PRO A 31 13.59 2.93 -8.65
CA PRO A 31 12.14 2.95 -8.48
C PRO A 31 11.58 4.38 -8.51
N THR A 32 10.42 4.56 -9.16
CA THR A 32 9.63 5.80 -9.10
C THR A 32 8.52 5.68 -8.06
N ASP A 33 8.29 6.72 -7.27
CA ASP A 33 7.22 6.73 -6.28
C ASP A 33 5.86 7.19 -6.83
N VAL A 34 4.81 7.11 -6.01
CA VAL A 34 3.44 7.49 -6.40
C VAL A 34 3.28 8.99 -6.71
N HIS A 35 4.28 9.81 -6.38
CA HIS A 35 4.33 11.24 -6.69
C HIS A 35 5.18 11.54 -7.94
N GLY A 36 5.74 10.52 -8.58
CA GLY A 36 6.57 10.64 -9.78
C GLY A 36 8.06 10.90 -9.50
N GLU A 37 8.51 10.86 -8.25
CA GLU A 37 9.92 11.07 -7.91
C GLU A 37 10.72 9.77 -8.06
N THR A 38 11.86 9.81 -8.75
CA THR A 38 12.71 8.63 -8.97
C THR A 38 13.83 8.54 -7.94
N TRP A 39 13.87 7.42 -7.22
CA TRP A 39 14.80 7.18 -6.12
C TRP A 39 15.93 6.25 -6.53
N ARG A 40 17.19 6.68 -6.36
CA ARG A 40 18.35 5.80 -6.61
C ARG A 40 18.69 5.01 -5.36
N PHE A 41 18.58 3.68 -5.44
CA PHE A 41 19.08 2.77 -4.42
C PHE A 41 20.17 1.87 -4.97
N LYS A 42 21.05 1.39 -4.08
CA LYS A 42 21.99 0.31 -4.39
C LYS A 42 21.52 -0.98 -3.72
N ARG A 43 21.17 -1.97 -4.55
CA ARG A 43 20.95 -3.35 -4.13
C ARG A 43 22.31 -4.04 -4.04
N ALA A 44 22.57 -4.72 -2.93
CA ALA A 44 23.79 -5.50 -2.73
C ALA A 44 23.46 -6.85 -2.08
N TYR A 45 24.16 -7.90 -2.49
CA TYR A 45 24.10 -9.21 -1.84
C TYR A 45 25.36 -9.39 -0.98
N LYS A 46 25.23 -9.14 0.33
CA LYS A 46 26.37 -9.12 1.26
C LYS A 46 25.95 -9.51 2.69
N GLY A 47 26.92 -9.55 3.60
CA GLY A 47 26.72 -9.86 5.03
C GLY A 47 26.94 -11.33 5.38
N MET A 48 26.85 -11.65 6.68
CA MET A 48 26.97 -13.00 7.22
C MET A 48 25.84 -13.24 8.25
N PRO A 49 24.82 -14.06 7.93
CA PRO A 49 24.59 -14.74 6.65
C PRO A 49 24.33 -13.76 5.50
N LYS A 50 24.58 -14.18 4.25
CA LYS A 50 24.39 -13.34 3.06
C LYS A 50 22.90 -12.99 2.88
N ARG A 51 22.60 -11.71 2.62
CA ARG A 51 21.23 -11.20 2.40
C ARG A 51 21.21 -10.16 1.30
N HIS A 52 20.06 -9.98 0.68
CA HIS A 52 19.79 -8.86 -0.22
C HIS A 52 19.50 -7.60 0.60
N LEU A 53 20.27 -6.54 0.36
CA LEU A 53 20.19 -5.27 1.07
C LEU A 53 19.97 -4.12 0.09
N LEU A 54 19.11 -3.17 0.45
CA LEU A 54 19.13 -1.81 -0.10
C LEU A 54 19.96 -0.93 0.82
N THR A 55 20.93 -0.21 0.26
CA THR A 55 21.94 0.52 1.05
C THR A 55 22.04 1.98 0.64
N THR A 56 22.75 2.28 -0.45
CA THR A 56 23.03 3.65 -0.89
C THR A 56 21.75 4.48 -0.98
N ARG A 57 21.79 5.69 -0.38
CA ARG A 57 20.70 6.68 -0.29
C ARG A 57 19.42 6.25 0.42
N TRP A 58 19.45 5.10 1.09
CA TRP A 58 18.37 4.66 1.97
C TRP A 58 18.06 5.68 3.08
N SER A 59 19.08 6.19 3.77
CA SER A 59 18.89 7.19 4.84
C SER A 59 18.24 8.50 4.36
N GLY A 60 18.59 8.93 3.14
CA GLY A 60 17.95 10.07 2.49
C GLY A 60 16.46 9.82 2.25
N PHE A 61 16.13 8.65 1.68
CA PHE A 61 14.73 8.24 1.49
C PHE A 61 13.95 8.17 2.80
N VAL A 62 14.53 7.55 3.84
CA VAL A 62 13.91 7.44 5.17
C VAL A 62 13.61 8.82 5.75
N THR A 63 14.54 9.77 5.61
CA THR A 63 14.38 11.13 6.14
C THR A 63 13.32 11.89 5.34
N ASP A 64 13.42 11.87 4.01
CA ASP A 64 12.56 12.65 3.12
C ASP A 64 11.11 12.14 3.16
N LYS A 65 10.94 10.82 3.21
CA LYS A 65 9.64 10.17 3.36
C LYS A 65 9.23 9.99 4.81
N LEU A 66 9.97 10.50 5.80
CA LEU A 66 9.63 10.40 7.23
C LEU A 66 9.27 8.96 7.66
N LEU A 67 10.04 7.96 7.23
CA LEU A 67 9.77 6.55 7.56
C LEU A 67 10.05 6.25 9.03
N VAL A 68 9.18 5.42 9.63
CA VAL A 68 9.36 4.91 10.99
C VAL A 68 9.38 3.38 11.00
N SER A 69 9.84 2.79 12.12
CA SER A 69 9.76 1.33 12.29
C SER A 69 8.30 0.87 12.26
N GLY A 70 8.02 -0.18 11.50
CA GLY A 70 6.66 -0.67 11.23
C GLY A 70 6.10 -0.21 9.88
N ASP A 71 6.66 0.83 9.26
CA ASP A 71 6.32 1.15 7.88
C ASP A 71 6.85 0.06 6.94
N SER A 72 6.05 -0.28 5.94
CA SER A 72 6.36 -1.25 4.90
C SER A 72 6.62 -0.54 3.58
N LEU A 73 7.67 -0.97 2.86
CA LEU A 73 7.83 -0.59 1.45
C LEU A 73 7.26 -1.65 0.55
N VAL A 74 6.56 -1.21 -0.48
CA VAL A 74 5.98 -2.07 -1.51
C VAL A 74 6.68 -1.74 -2.82
N PHE A 75 7.30 -2.74 -3.44
CA PHE A 75 7.87 -2.58 -4.76
C PHE A 75 6.97 -3.28 -5.78
N VAL A 76 6.70 -2.62 -6.90
CA VAL A 76 5.85 -3.14 -7.98
C VAL A 76 6.54 -2.91 -9.32
N ARG A 77 6.35 -3.84 -10.27
CA ARG A 77 6.68 -3.60 -11.67
C ARG A 77 5.41 -3.47 -12.47
N ASP A 78 5.40 -2.51 -13.38
CA ASP A 78 4.29 -2.37 -14.32
C ASP A 78 4.46 -3.27 -15.56
N GLU A 79 3.54 -3.11 -16.52
CA GLU A 79 3.53 -3.84 -17.78
C GLU A 79 4.74 -3.54 -18.67
N HIS A 80 5.39 -2.38 -18.47
CA HIS A 80 6.61 -1.98 -19.17
C HIS A 80 7.88 -2.44 -18.46
N ASN A 81 7.74 -3.18 -17.36
CA ASN A 81 8.82 -3.65 -16.50
C ASN A 81 9.55 -2.52 -15.76
N ASP A 82 8.95 -1.32 -15.68
CA ASP A 82 9.46 -0.20 -14.90
C ASP A 82 9.21 -0.46 -13.42
N LEU A 83 10.17 -0.05 -12.60
CA LEU A 83 10.16 -0.32 -11.17
C LEU A 83 9.52 0.85 -10.43
N HIS A 84 8.60 0.54 -9.52
CA HIS A 84 7.89 1.51 -8.69
C HIS A 84 8.04 1.18 -7.21
N VAL A 85 7.96 2.20 -6.35
CA VAL A 85 7.98 2.06 -4.89
C VAL A 85 6.84 2.81 -4.22
N GLY A 86 6.10 2.12 -3.36
CA GLY A 86 5.07 2.66 -2.48
C GLY A 86 5.45 2.48 -1.02
N ILE A 87 4.83 3.28 -0.14
CA ILE A 87 4.97 3.17 1.31
C ILE A 87 3.61 2.85 1.89
N ARG A 88 3.53 1.76 2.64
CA ARG A 88 2.40 1.45 3.53
C ARG A 88 2.82 1.83 4.93
N ARG A 89 2.15 2.82 5.51
CA ARG A 89 2.42 3.23 6.88
C ARG A 89 1.90 2.21 7.85
N LEU A 90 2.58 2.04 8.99
CA LEU A 90 2.03 1.28 10.10
C LEU A 90 0.68 1.87 10.48
N THR A 91 -0.40 1.17 10.13
CA THR A 91 -1.72 1.46 10.67
C THR A 91 -1.79 0.77 12.01
N SER A 92 -2.06 1.49 13.09
CA SER A 92 -2.36 0.85 14.37
C SER A 92 -3.57 -0.06 14.18
N SER A 93 -3.31 -1.35 13.98
CA SER A 93 -4.31 -2.35 13.67
C SER A 93 -5.25 -2.50 14.86
N PHE A 94 -6.55 -2.31 14.60
CA PHE A 94 -7.66 -2.73 15.44
C PHE A 94 -7.63 -2.27 16.90
N GLY A 95 -8.25 -1.10 17.12
CA GLY A 95 -8.82 -0.77 18.43
C GLY A 95 -8.17 0.40 19.14
N GLU A 96 -8.05 1.57 18.50
CA GLU A 96 -8.24 2.84 19.20
C GLU A 96 -8.37 3.99 18.19
N LEU A 97 -9.52 4.67 18.25
CA LEU A 97 -9.66 6.04 17.81
C LEU A 97 -8.77 6.91 18.70
N ARG A 98 -7.47 7.01 18.38
CA ARG A 98 -6.47 7.95 18.92
C ARG A 98 -5.15 7.56 18.25
N ILE A 99 -4.44 8.38 17.48
CA ILE A 99 -4.04 9.78 17.71
C ILE A 99 -3.74 10.43 16.35
N SER A 100 -4.16 11.70 16.20
CA SER A 100 -3.87 12.66 15.14
C SER A 100 -4.92 12.88 14.02
N ASP A 101 -6.15 13.17 14.42
CA ASP A 101 -7.10 13.97 13.62
C ASP A 101 -6.55 15.35 13.20
N LYS A 102 -5.31 15.71 13.57
CA LYS A 102 -4.71 17.03 13.36
C LYS A 102 -3.56 17.06 12.34
N VAL A 103 -3.00 15.90 11.92
CA VAL A 103 -1.82 15.86 11.04
C VAL A 103 -2.15 15.32 9.64
N MET A 104 -3.16 14.47 9.52
CA MET A 104 -3.72 14.06 8.24
C MET A 104 -5.17 14.52 8.25
N GLY A 105 -5.53 15.49 7.40
CA GLY A 105 -6.87 16.08 7.30
C GLY A 105 -7.94 15.09 6.88
N PHE A 106 -8.20 14.07 7.70
CA PHE A 106 -9.42 13.29 7.66
C PHE A 106 -10.52 14.20 8.18
N GLY A 107 -10.97 15.12 7.32
CA GLY A 107 -12.24 15.78 7.50
C GLY A 107 -13.27 14.68 7.63
N LYS A 108 -13.82 14.51 8.84
CA LYS A 108 -15.08 13.79 9.01
C LYS A 108 -16.04 14.39 7.98
N VAL A 109 -16.54 13.58 7.04
CA VAL A 109 -17.50 14.04 6.04
C VAL A 109 -18.62 14.72 6.81
N ARG A 110 -18.85 16.01 6.52
CA ARG A 110 -19.81 16.78 7.30
C ARG A 110 -21.21 16.41 6.84
N ASP A 111 -22.17 16.56 7.74
CA ASP A 111 -23.56 16.25 7.43
C ASP A 111 -24.06 17.09 6.23
N GLU A 112 -23.56 18.33 6.09
CA GLU A 112 -23.89 19.19 4.95
C GLU A 112 -23.41 18.59 3.62
N ASP A 113 -22.21 18.02 3.58
CA ASP A 113 -21.62 17.42 2.37
C ASP A 113 -22.42 16.16 1.96
N VAL A 114 -22.87 15.38 2.95
CA VAL A 114 -23.76 14.21 2.71
C VAL A 114 -25.10 14.67 2.15
N ILE A 115 -25.72 15.69 2.74
CA ILE A 115 -27.01 16.23 2.28
C ILE A 115 -26.88 16.77 0.86
N GLU A 116 -25.79 17.46 0.53
CA GLU A 116 -25.52 17.96 -0.80
C GLU A 116 -25.35 16.82 -1.81
N ALA A 117 -24.55 15.80 -1.49
CA ALA A 117 -24.39 14.63 -2.35
C ALA A 117 -25.72 13.92 -2.62
N VAL A 118 -26.60 13.78 -1.61
CA VAL A 118 -27.95 13.22 -1.79
C VAL A 118 -28.79 14.08 -2.74
N LYS A 119 -28.78 15.40 -2.56
CA LYS A 119 -29.50 16.33 -3.45
C LYS A 119 -29.00 16.23 -4.89
N LEU A 120 -27.69 16.15 -5.11
CA LEU A 120 -27.11 16.00 -6.45
C LEU A 120 -27.49 14.64 -7.06
N GLY A 121 -27.41 13.55 -6.28
CA GLY A 121 -27.81 12.21 -6.70
C GLY A 121 -29.28 12.11 -7.12
N VAL A 122 -30.22 12.65 -6.33
CA VAL A 122 -31.65 12.67 -6.67
C VAL A 122 -31.92 13.45 -7.96
N ASN A 123 -31.16 14.52 -8.19
CA ASN A 123 -31.26 15.34 -9.40
C ASN A 123 -30.44 14.80 -10.58
N MET A 124 -29.85 13.61 -10.46
CA MET A 124 -28.94 13.00 -11.45
C MET A 124 -27.81 13.93 -11.88
N LYS A 125 -27.30 14.75 -10.95
CA LYS A 125 -26.15 15.62 -11.18
C LYS A 125 -24.87 14.92 -10.71
N PRO A 126 -23.76 15.06 -11.44
CA PRO A 126 -22.48 14.51 -11.03
C PRO A 126 -21.95 15.24 -9.79
N PHE A 127 -21.18 14.53 -8.98
CA PHE A 127 -20.45 15.06 -7.83
C PHE A 127 -19.19 14.22 -7.59
N ASP A 128 -18.20 14.82 -6.96
CA ASP A 128 -16.91 14.18 -6.71
C ASP A 128 -16.89 13.51 -5.32
N VAL A 129 -16.21 12.37 -5.24
CA VAL A 129 -15.95 11.68 -3.98
C VAL A 129 -14.48 11.33 -3.92
N VAL A 130 -13.85 11.68 -2.80
CA VAL A 130 -12.47 11.30 -2.51
C VAL A 130 -12.48 10.10 -1.58
N TYR A 131 -11.87 9.00 -2.01
CA TYR A 131 -11.74 7.80 -1.21
C TYR A 131 -10.29 7.54 -0.80
N TYR A 132 -10.09 7.36 0.50
CA TYR A 132 -8.83 6.93 1.07
C TYR A 132 -8.97 5.48 1.55
N PRO A 133 -8.67 4.47 0.71
CA PRO A 133 -8.76 3.07 1.11
C PRO A 133 -7.85 2.81 2.30
N ARG A 134 -8.39 2.19 3.35
CA ARG A 134 -7.64 1.73 4.52
C ARG A 134 -7.75 0.22 4.64
N VAL A 135 -6.71 -0.41 5.21
CA VAL A 135 -6.73 -1.84 5.51
C VAL A 135 -7.95 -2.13 6.39
N GLY A 136 -8.80 -3.05 5.94
CA GLY A 136 -10.03 -3.44 6.63
C GLY A 136 -11.23 -2.48 6.49
N SER A 137 -11.12 -1.36 5.77
CA SER A 137 -12.31 -0.53 5.47
C SER A 137 -13.09 -1.13 4.30
N PRO A 138 -14.42 -1.27 4.40
CA PRO A 138 -15.22 -1.79 3.29
C PRO A 138 -15.19 -0.83 2.10
N GLU A 139 -15.23 -1.38 0.89
CA GLU A 139 -15.50 -0.60 -0.32
C GLU A 139 -16.90 0.02 -0.22
N PHE A 140 -16.99 1.35 -0.33
CA PHE A 140 -18.26 2.07 -0.25
C PHE A 140 -18.86 2.36 -1.64
N SER A 141 -18.05 2.27 -2.71
CA SER A 141 -18.49 2.39 -4.09
C SER A 141 -18.36 1.04 -4.79
N MET A 142 -19.44 0.58 -5.41
CA MET A 142 -19.51 -0.72 -6.08
C MET A 142 -20.26 -0.62 -7.41
N LYS A 143 -19.94 -1.52 -8.33
CA LYS A 143 -20.65 -1.61 -9.62
C LYS A 143 -22.11 -2.03 -9.39
N PRO A 144 -23.10 -1.40 -10.05
CA PRO A 144 -24.52 -1.76 -9.88
C PRO A 144 -24.85 -3.23 -10.16
N SER A 145 -24.11 -3.87 -11.08
CA SER A 145 -24.24 -5.29 -11.38
C SER A 145 -23.93 -6.18 -10.18
N LEU A 146 -22.90 -5.83 -9.40
CA LEU A 146 -22.50 -6.58 -8.21
C LEU A 146 -23.59 -6.48 -7.14
N ILE A 147 -24.13 -5.28 -6.91
CA ILE A 147 -25.23 -5.04 -5.96
C ILE A 147 -26.44 -5.89 -6.33
N SER A 148 -26.81 -5.89 -7.62
CA SER A 148 -27.95 -6.66 -8.13
C SER A 148 -27.79 -8.16 -7.87
N THR A 149 -26.60 -8.72 -8.11
CA THR A 149 -26.31 -10.13 -7.82
C THR A 149 -26.31 -10.42 -6.32
N THR A 150 -25.73 -9.57 -5.49
CA THR A 150 -25.68 -9.78 -4.03
C THR A 150 -27.07 -9.72 -3.39
N LEU A 151 -27.95 -8.85 -3.87
CA LEU A 151 -29.33 -8.74 -3.37
C LEU A 151 -30.21 -9.95 -3.70
N GLN A 152 -29.81 -10.80 -4.67
CA GLN A 152 -30.51 -12.04 -4.97
C GLN A 152 -30.23 -13.15 -3.94
N ILE A 153 -29.16 -13.01 -3.15
CA ILE A 153 -28.84 -13.95 -2.07
C ILE A 153 -29.83 -13.76 -0.93
N ARG A 154 -30.61 -14.80 -0.63
CA ARG A 154 -31.49 -14.82 0.54
C ARG A 154 -30.69 -15.14 1.78
N TRP A 155 -30.21 -14.11 2.46
CA TRP A 155 -29.53 -14.24 3.74
C TRP A 155 -30.51 -14.69 4.84
N CYS A 156 -30.12 -15.73 5.57
CA CYS A 156 -30.88 -16.32 6.67
C CYS A 156 -29.97 -16.44 7.90
N CYS A 157 -30.56 -16.39 9.10
CA CYS A 157 -29.82 -16.66 10.33
C CYS A 157 -29.13 -18.03 10.29
N GLY A 158 -27.87 -18.11 10.72
CA GLY A 158 -27.09 -19.35 10.72
C GLY A 158 -26.38 -19.66 9.40
N MET A 159 -26.55 -18.84 8.35
CA MET A 159 -25.74 -18.97 7.14
C MET A 159 -24.28 -18.59 7.42
N MET A 160 -23.36 -19.42 6.93
CA MET A 160 -21.92 -19.14 6.96
C MET A 160 -21.53 -18.35 5.72
N PHE A 161 -20.62 -17.41 5.89
CA PHE A 161 -19.99 -16.68 4.79
C PHE A 161 -18.49 -16.60 5.02
N LYS A 162 -17.77 -16.33 3.95
CA LYS A 162 -16.31 -16.19 3.96
C LYS A 162 -15.99 -14.77 3.52
N MET A 163 -15.20 -14.07 4.34
CA MET A 163 -14.76 -12.71 4.07
C MET A 163 -13.25 -12.73 3.89
N THR A 164 -12.76 -12.27 2.75
CA THR A 164 -11.33 -12.08 2.53
C THR A 164 -10.87 -10.81 3.23
N ILE A 165 -9.94 -10.94 4.16
CA ILE A 165 -9.29 -9.81 4.83
C ILE A 165 -7.87 -9.72 4.26
N GLU A 166 -7.47 -8.52 3.84
CA GLU A 166 -6.09 -8.27 3.43
C GLU A 166 -5.19 -8.28 4.67
N THR A 167 -4.20 -9.19 4.70
CA THR A 167 -3.21 -9.24 5.78
C THR A 167 -1.98 -8.39 5.45
N GLU A 168 -1.16 -8.13 6.47
CA GLU A 168 0.01 -7.22 6.43
C GLU A 168 1.03 -7.57 5.32
N ASP A 169 1.11 -8.84 4.93
CA ASP A 169 1.96 -9.38 3.86
C ASP A 169 1.32 -9.31 2.45
N SER A 170 0.14 -8.69 2.32
CA SER A 170 -0.69 -8.69 1.09
C SER A 170 -1.14 -10.07 0.61
N SER A 171 -1.00 -11.11 1.44
CA SER A 171 -1.64 -12.39 1.14
C SER A 171 -3.13 -12.28 1.44
N ARG A 172 -3.95 -12.89 0.58
CA ARG A 172 -5.38 -13.05 0.85
C ARG A 172 -5.51 -14.35 1.62
N ILE A 173 -5.69 -14.26 2.94
CA ILE A 173 -6.03 -15.44 3.72
C ILE A 173 -7.49 -15.80 3.41
N SER A 174 -7.66 -17.02 2.90
CA SER A 174 -8.92 -17.62 2.48
C SER A 174 -9.49 -18.39 3.66
#